data_AF-A0A7S4DMB4-F1
#
_entry.id   AF-A0A7S4DMB4-F1
#
_cell.length_a   1.000
_cell.length_b   1.000
_cell.length_c   1.000
_cell.angle_alpha   90.00
_cell.angle_beta   90.00
_cell.angle_gamma   90.00
#
_symmetry.space_group_name_H-M   'P 1'
#
loop_
_entity.id
_entity.type
_entity.pdbx_description
1 polymer ?
#
loop_
_entity_poly.entity_id
_entity_poly.type
_entity_poly.pdbx_seq_one_letter_code
_entity_poly.pdbx_strand_id
1 'polypeptide(L)'
;RRCPKRMEVQRPLFLLAVLGAWANPPAASRSMVRSMGARAGLDGRPMAVRRLPVRGFAVREGVQDEVDQLKRQIQEQAEKDSTPQVRDPLPPQTKAEIFRACFLVSGLIGSTGVALRKYAGAKLKISGADPETIRTFTSLEIPDLLHIEPKDVGVMLGVGLAVTALRQLTLKIWEDYQWATDRSNEQVLRPLSMLDLAWVALLPGISEELLFRGALIPAVFPDWRGALIGALTFGVLHNSGGRNLASATFATAAGAAYGASFLATQSLLVPMGAHSLSNFLSAVLWLQAHPEPTIYKKPKKQSANTDEAEGDGEGVKAEKPKEVSLKKKIKSSQSKPSSGGFGSS
;
A
#
# COMPACT_ATOMS: atom_id res chain seq x y z
N ARG A 1 51.12 -11.12 -25.12
CA ARG A 1 49.66 -11.28 -25.31
C ARG A 1 49.15 -12.22 -24.20
N ARG A 2 48.53 -11.70 -23.14
CA ARG A 2 47.83 -12.48 -22.10
C ARG A 2 46.44 -11.87 -21.93
N CYS A 3 45.39 -12.69 -22.09
CA CYS A 3 43.99 -12.34 -21.85
C CYS A 3 43.78 -11.81 -20.43
N PRO A 4 42.96 -10.76 -20.22
CA PRO A 4 42.51 -10.42 -18.89
C PRO A 4 41.39 -11.37 -18.44
N LYS A 5 41.48 -11.79 -17.18
CA LYS A 5 40.50 -12.63 -16.49
C LYS A 5 39.14 -11.94 -16.42
N ARG A 6 38.11 -12.76 -16.61
CA ARG A 6 36.68 -12.48 -16.44
C ARG A 6 36.44 -11.86 -15.06
N MET A 7 35.90 -10.64 -14.99
CA MET A 7 35.40 -10.05 -13.76
C MET A 7 34.15 -10.80 -13.32
N GLU A 8 34.24 -11.42 -12.14
CA GLU A 8 33.14 -12.06 -11.46
C GLU A 8 32.25 -10.95 -10.86
N VAL A 9 31.08 -10.74 -11.46
CA VAL A 9 30.05 -9.82 -10.94
C VAL A 9 29.51 -10.44 -9.66
N GLN A 10 29.98 -9.97 -8.50
CA GLN A 10 29.35 -10.26 -7.22
C GLN A 10 27.93 -9.67 -7.24
N ARG A 11 26.95 -10.54 -7.43
CA ARG A 11 25.52 -10.23 -7.31
C ARG A 11 25.25 -9.77 -5.88
N PRO A 12 24.56 -8.63 -5.64
CA PRO A 12 24.20 -8.23 -4.30
C PRO A 12 23.03 -9.09 -3.83
N LEU A 13 23.32 -10.15 -3.07
CA LEU A 13 22.36 -10.91 -2.26
C LEU A 13 21.64 -10.04 -1.20
N PHE A 14 21.99 -8.76 -1.10
CA PHE A 14 21.57 -7.82 -0.06
C PHE A 14 20.11 -7.33 -0.21
N LEU A 15 19.60 -7.20 -1.44
CA LEU A 15 18.22 -6.76 -1.68
C LEU A 15 17.19 -7.79 -1.14
N LEU A 16 17.55 -9.08 -1.18
CA LEU A 16 16.69 -10.17 -0.70
C LEU A 16 16.63 -10.25 0.83
N ALA A 17 17.68 -9.80 1.55
CA ALA A 17 17.69 -9.80 3.02
C ALA A 17 16.77 -8.72 3.60
N VAL A 18 16.74 -7.53 2.98
CA VAL A 18 15.86 -6.42 3.38
C VAL A 18 14.39 -6.74 3.06
N LEU A 19 14.11 -7.38 1.92
CA LEU A 19 12.77 -7.85 1.56
C LEU A 19 12.31 -9.04 2.43
N GLY A 20 13.22 -9.93 2.80
CA GLY A 20 12.92 -11.16 3.56
C GLY A 20 12.53 -10.92 5.03
N ALA A 21 13.10 -9.89 5.68
CA ALA A 21 12.74 -9.53 7.06
C ALA A 21 11.36 -8.84 7.16
N TRP A 22 10.90 -8.24 6.05
CA TRP A 22 9.64 -7.50 6.01
C TRP A 22 8.44 -8.38 5.62
N ALA A 23 8.68 -9.45 4.87
CA ALA A 23 7.63 -10.36 4.40
C ALA A 23 7.15 -11.41 5.43
N ASN A 24 7.82 -11.59 6.58
CA ASN A 24 7.51 -12.67 7.52
C ASN A 24 7.72 -12.28 9.00
N PRO A 25 6.69 -11.81 9.73
CA PRO A 25 6.63 -12.02 11.19
C PRO A 25 6.32 -13.51 11.50
N PRO A 26 6.79 -14.08 12.62
CA PRO A 26 6.85 -15.52 12.78
C PRO A 26 5.47 -16.12 13.07
N ALA A 27 4.98 -16.95 12.16
CA ALA A 27 4.05 -18.03 12.47
C ALA A 27 4.40 -19.28 11.64
N ALA A 28 4.46 -20.40 12.34
CA ALA A 28 4.96 -21.68 11.87
C ALA A 28 3.98 -22.41 10.94
N SER A 29 4.50 -23.07 9.89
CA SER A 29 4.43 -24.54 9.71
C SER A 29 4.77 -24.95 8.27
N ARG A 30 5.33 -26.16 8.14
CA ARG A 30 5.87 -26.79 6.92
C ARG A 30 4.79 -27.57 6.16
N SER A 31 4.91 -27.67 4.83
CA SER A 31 5.09 -28.92 4.05
C SER A 31 5.06 -28.58 2.54
N MET A 32 6.09 -28.91 1.75
CA MET A 32 6.28 -30.16 0.96
C MET A 32 5.13 -30.37 -0.04
N VAL A 33 5.37 -30.42 -1.36
CA VAL A 33 5.73 -31.64 -2.10
C VAL A 33 6.29 -31.30 -3.50
N ARG A 34 7.12 -32.22 -3.98
CA ARG A 34 7.95 -32.28 -5.20
C ARG A 34 7.48 -33.49 -6.02
N SER A 35 7.45 -33.44 -7.35
CA SER A 35 7.85 -34.56 -8.26
C SER A 35 7.60 -34.17 -9.74
N MET A 36 8.64 -34.20 -10.60
CA MET A 36 8.99 -35.24 -11.63
C MET A 36 8.21 -35.04 -12.95
N GLY A 37 8.73 -35.17 -14.17
CA GLY A 37 10.03 -35.56 -14.71
C GLY A 37 9.87 -36.12 -16.15
N ALA A 38 10.90 -35.96 -17.01
CA ALA A 38 11.29 -36.76 -18.19
C ALA A 38 10.40 -36.75 -19.47
N ARG A 39 10.87 -36.22 -20.63
CA ARG A 39 11.73 -36.80 -21.72
C ARG A 39 10.99 -37.69 -22.75
N ALA A 40 11.11 -37.35 -24.04
CA ALA A 40 11.69 -38.19 -25.11
C ALA A 40 11.47 -37.53 -26.50
N GLY A 41 12.53 -37.47 -27.31
CA GLY A 41 12.49 -37.03 -28.71
C GLY A 41 12.34 -38.20 -29.67
N LEU A 42 12.05 -37.93 -30.93
CA LEU A 42 12.22 -38.87 -32.05
C LEU A 42 12.49 -38.13 -33.37
N ASP A 43 13.26 -38.83 -34.18
CA ASP A 43 13.97 -38.44 -35.39
C ASP A 43 13.10 -38.22 -36.64
N GLY A 44 13.75 -37.65 -37.65
CA GLY A 44 13.14 -37.10 -38.87
C GLY A 44 12.86 -38.07 -40.02
N ARG A 45 12.02 -37.58 -40.94
CA ARG A 45 12.12 -37.66 -42.43
C ARG A 45 10.99 -36.80 -43.07
N PRO A 46 11.17 -36.31 -44.31
CA PRO A 46 10.47 -35.12 -44.81
C PRO A 46 9.10 -35.41 -45.44
N MET A 47 8.14 -34.53 -45.17
CA MET A 47 6.77 -34.57 -45.71
C MET A 47 6.72 -34.04 -47.15
N ALA A 48 6.21 -34.86 -48.07
CA ALA A 48 5.79 -34.43 -49.40
C ALA A 48 4.45 -33.68 -49.28
N VAL A 49 4.41 -32.45 -49.80
CA VAL A 49 3.23 -31.60 -49.83
C VAL A 49 2.26 -32.10 -50.91
N ARG A 50 1.11 -32.62 -50.49
CA ARG A 50 -0.03 -32.85 -51.37
C ARG A 50 -1.15 -31.90 -50.95
N ARG A 51 -1.43 -30.88 -51.76
CA ARG A 51 -2.59 -29.99 -51.55
C ARG A 51 -3.86 -30.82 -51.77
N LEU A 52 -4.73 -30.84 -50.75
CA LEU A 52 -6.09 -31.35 -50.84
C LEU A 52 -7.09 -30.18 -50.71
N PRO A 53 -8.28 -30.33 -51.32
CA PRO A 53 -9.18 -29.22 -51.59
C PRO A 53 -9.90 -28.73 -50.33
N VAL A 54 -10.17 -27.42 -50.29
CA VAL A 54 -10.94 -26.75 -49.25
C VAL A 54 -12.38 -27.29 -49.28
N ARG A 55 -12.70 -28.16 -48.32
CA ARG A 55 -14.07 -28.57 -47.98
C ARG A 55 -14.52 -27.72 -46.80
N GLY A 56 -15.74 -27.18 -46.90
CA GLY A 56 -16.33 -26.28 -45.91
C GLY A 56 -16.14 -26.80 -44.49
N PHE A 57 -15.58 -25.95 -43.63
CA PHE A 57 -15.44 -26.23 -42.21
C PHE A 57 -16.82 -26.17 -41.59
N ALA A 58 -17.46 -27.33 -41.45
CA ALA A 58 -18.42 -27.52 -40.36
C ALA A 58 -17.62 -27.38 -39.06
N VAL A 59 -17.95 -26.36 -38.26
CA VAL A 59 -17.38 -26.17 -36.94
C VAL A 59 -17.63 -27.46 -36.15
N ARG A 60 -16.55 -28.14 -35.77
CA ARG A 60 -16.60 -29.36 -34.95
C ARG A 60 -17.33 -28.99 -33.66
N GLU A 61 -18.37 -29.73 -33.27
CA GLU A 61 -19.25 -29.37 -32.14
C GLU A 61 -18.48 -29.00 -30.86
N GLY A 62 -17.34 -29.65 -30.58
CA GLY A 62 -16.49 -29.31 -29.42
C GLY A 62 -15.74 -27.98 -29.47
N VAL A 63 -15.52 -27.37 -30.65
CA VAL A 63 -14.88 -26.04 -30.75
C VAL A 63 -15.88 -24.94 -30.38
N GLN A 64 -17.16 -25.17 -30.67
CA GLN A 64 -18.22 -24.23 -30.31
C GLN A 64 -18.40 -24.21 -28.78
N ASP A 65 -18.33 -25.38 -28.13
CA ASP A 65 -18.38 -25.50 -26.68
C ASP A 65 -17.20 -24.79 -25.99
N GLU A 66 -15.97 -24.92 -26.50
CA GLU A 66 -14.80 -24.21 -25.97
C GLU A 66 -14.92 -22.69 -26.11
N VAL A 67 -15.41 -22.21 -27.25
CA VAL A 67 -15.66 -20.77 -27.48
C VAL A 67 -16.73 -20.24 -26.53
N ASP A 68 -17.79 -21.01 -26.31
CA ASP A 68 -18.87 -20.60 -25.41
C ASP A 68 -18.47 -20.69 -23.94
N GLN A 69 -17.54 -21.58 -23.59
CA GLN A 69 -16.93 -21.63 -22.26
C GLN A 69 -15.99 -20.44 -22.04
N LEU A 70 -15.19 -20.07 -23.03
CA LEU A 70 -14.31 -18.90 -22.97
C LEU A 70 -15.12 -17.59 -22.89
N LYS A 71 -16.21 -17.47 -23.64
CA LYS A 71 -17.13 -16.33 -23.54
C LYS A 71 -17.73 -16.21 -22.15
N ARG A 72 -18.15 -17.33 -21.55
CA ARG A 72 -18.65 -17.34 -20.16
C ARG A 72 -17.58 -16.91 -19.16
N GLN A 73 -16.33 -17.34 -19.32
CA GLN A 73 -15.23 -16.91 -18.46
C GLN A 73 -14.94 -15.41 -18.61
N ILE A 74 -14.92 -14.90 -19.85
CA ILE A 74 -14.74 -13.48 -20.13
C ILE A 74 -15.90 -12.68 -19.52
N GLN A 75 -17.12 -13.19 -19.62
CA GLN A 75 -18.31 -12.53 -19.10
C GLN A 75 -18.40 -12.59 -17.57
N GLU A 76 -18.01 -13.71 -16.94
CA GLU A 76 -17.85 -13.81 -15.48
C GLU A 76 -16.73 -12.91 -14.95
N GLN A 77 -15.62 -12.77 -15.69
CA GLN A 77 -14.58 -11.80 -15.35
C GLN A 77 -15.10 -10.37 -15.50
N ALA A 78 -15.76 -10.06 -16.62
CA ALA A 78 -16.35 -8.74 -16.84
C ALA A 78 -17.41 -8.40 -15.78
N GLU A 79 -18.22 -9.38 -15.35
CA GLU A 79 -19.24 -9.20 -14.32
C GLU A 79 -18.62 -9.06 -12.92
N LYS A 80 -17.53 -9.79 -12.61
CA LYS A 80 -16.71 -9.56 -11.41
C LYS A 80 -16.08 -8.17 -11.38
N ASP A 81 -15.64 -7.67 -12.52
CA ASP A 81 -15.05 -6.33 -12.66
C ASP A 81 -16.14 -5.24 -12.63
N SER A 82 -17.39 -5.58 -12.98
CA SER A 82 -18.55 -4.68 -12.99
C SER A 82 -19.33 -4.63 -11.67
N THR A 83 -19.13 -5.61 -10.78
CA THR A 83 -19.85 -5.65 -9.49
C THR A 83 -19.16 -4.71 -8.51
N PRO A 84 -19.88 -3.78 -7.83
CA PRO A 84 -19.30 -2.97 -6.76
C PRO A 84 -18.70 -3.90 -5.70
N GLN A 85 -17.37 -3.92 -5.62
CA GLN A 85 -16.63 -4.77 -4.69
C GLN A 85 -17.18 -4.51 -3.28
N VAL A 86 -17.74 -5.54 -2.67
CA VAL A 86 -18.06 -5.55 -1.25
C VAL A 86 -16.76 -5.28 -0.53
N ARG A 87 -16.59 -4.07 -0.01
CA ARG A 87 -15.32 -3.69 0.61
C ARG A 87 -15.17 -4.54 1.89
N ASP A 88 -14.24 -5.49 1.91
CA ASP A 88 -14.02 -6.29 3.12
C ASP A 88 -13.24 -5.43 4.14
N PRO A 89 -13.84 -5.09 5.30
CA PRO A 89 -13.14 -4.29 6.31
C PRO A 89 -11.89 -5.02 6.82
N LEU A 90 -10.85 -4.25 7.14
CA LEU A 90 -9.73 -4.80 7.91
C LEU A 90 -10.15 -4.99 9.37
N PRO A 91 -9.53 -5.94 10.11
CA PRO A 91 -9.79 -6.09 11.54
C PRO A 91 -9.57 -4.76 12.27
N PRO A 92 -10.48 -4.34 13.17
CA PRO A 92 -10.30 -3.10 13.91
C PRO A 92 -8.99 -3.13 14.71
N GLN A 93 -8.37 -1.96 14.88
CA GLN A 93 -7.16 -1.80 15.68
C GLN A 93 -7.41 -0.76 16.77
N THR A 94 -6.84 -1.00 17.94
CA THR A 94 -6.84 -0.02 19.03
C THR A 94 -5.75 1.02 18.81
N LYS A 95 -5.93 2.20 19.39
CA LYS A 95 -4.90 3.25 19.43
C LYS A 95 -3.56 2.70 19.94
N ALA A 96 -3.57 1.89 20.99
CA ALA A 96 -2.36 1.33 21.59
C ALA A 96 -1.61 0.40 20.63
N GLU A 97 -2.32 -0.44 19.87
CA GLU A 97 -1.73 -1.33 18.86
C GLU A 97 -1.09 -0.53 17.72
N ILE A 98 -1.78 0.50 17.23
CA ILE A 98 -1.27 1.39 16.18
C ILE A 98 0.01 2.09 16.63
N PHE A 99 0.02 2.67 17.83
CA PHE A 99 1.22 3.32 18.35
C PHE A 99 2.36 2.34 18.58
N ARG A 100 2.07 1.15 19.14
CA ARG A 100 3.09 0.12 19.34
C ARG A 100 3.73 -0.28 18.01
N ALA A 101 2.92 -0.54 16.98
CA ALA A 101 3.42 -0.87 15.65
C ALA A 101 4.23 0.30 15.06
N CYS A 102 3.69 1.52 15.13
CA CYS A 102 4.35 2.72 14.61
C CYS A 102 5.72 2.96 15.26
N PHE A 103 5.81 2.94 16.59
CA PHE A 103 7.07 3.14 17.32
C PHE A 103 8.09 2.03 17.03
N LEU A 104 7.67 0.76 17.07
CA LEU A 104 8.59 -0.36 16.84
C LEU A 104 9.13 -0.37 15.41
N VAL A 105 8.25 -0.22 14.42
CA VAL A 105 8.65 -0.22 13.01
C VAL A 105 9.50 1.00 12.70
N SER A 106 9.09 2.20 13.13
CA SER A 106 9.88 3.43 12.91
C SER A 106 11.25 3.37 13.60
N GLY A 107 11.30 2.85 14.82
CA GLY A 107 12.56 2.66 15.55
C GLY A 107 13.51 1.68 14.83
N LEU A 108 12.99 0.56 14.34
CA LEU A 108 13.76 -0.42 13.59
C LEU A 108 14.24 0.14 12.24
N ILE A 109 13.37 0.78 11.47
CA ILE A 109 13.70 1.37 10.17
C ILE A 109 14.74 2.49 10.35
N GLY A 110 14.50 3.41 11.28
CA GLY A 110 15.40 4.53 11.54
C GLY A 110 16.79 4.09 12.02
N SER A 111 16.84 3.15 12.97
CA SER A 111 18.12 2.58 13.44
C SER A 111 18.86 1.81 12.34
N THR A 112 18.13 1.07 11.50
CA THR A 112 18.69 0.39 10.32
C THR A 112 19.25 1.40 9.32
N GLY A 113 18.54 2.49 9.04
CA GLY A 113 19.02 3.57 8.18
C GLY A 113 20.34 4.17 8.69
N VAL A 114 20.39 4.54 9.97
CA VAL A 114 21.63 5.08 10.58
C VAL A 114 22.78 4.07 10.52
N ALA A 115 22.52 2.80 10.82
CA ALA A 115 23.54 1.74 10.79
C ALA A 115 24.06 1.50 9.35
N LEU A 116 23.16 1.43 8.37
CA LEU A 116 23.51 1.23 6.97
C LEU A 116 24.30 2.41 6.41
N ARG A 117 23.96 3.65 6.76
CA ARG A 117 24.72 4.84 6.35
C ARG A 117 26.15 4.79 6.92
N LYS A 118 26.30 4.49 8.21
CA LYS A 118 27.62 4.32 8.85
C LYS A 118 28.45 3.24 8.16
N TYR A 119 27.83 2.10 7.87
CA TYR A 119 28.47 1.01 7.16
C TYR A 119 28.89 1.41 5.75
N ALA A 120 28.01 2.11 5.01
CA ALA A 120 28.27 2.58 3.66
C ALA A 120 29.51 3.49 3.61
N GLY A 121 29.58 4.51 4.48
CA GLY A 121 30.72 5.43 4.51
C GLY A 121 32.04 4.77 4.94
N ALA A 122 31.99 3.74 5.78
CA ALA A 122 33.19 3.06 6.27
C ALA A 122 33.73 1.98 5.32
N LYS A 123 32.86 1.35 4.51
CA LYS A 123 33.20 0.07 3.84
C LYS A 123 32.81 -0.02 2.37
N LEU A 124 31.86 0.77 1.86
CA LEU A 124 31.44 0.64 0.47
C LEU A 124 32.36 1.44 -0.46
N LYS A 125 33.05 0.73 -1.35
CA LYS A 125 33.67 1.31 -2.55
C LYS A 125 32.60 1.35 -3.64
N ILE A 126 31.85 2.44 -3.69
CA ILE A 126 30.77 2.58 -4.67
C ILE A 126 31.40 2.88 -6.03
N SER A 127 31.20 1.96 -6.96
CA SER A 127 31.77 2.06 -8.30
C SER A 127 31.16 3.24 -9.05
N GLY A 128 32.00 4.19 -9.48
CA GLY A 128 31.60 5.31 -10.33
C GLY A 128 31.18 6.59 -9.61
N ALA A 129 31.26 6.64 -8.28
CA ALA A 129 31.26 7.89 -7.52
C ALA A 129 32.70 8.16 -7.04
N ASP A 130 33.14 9.42 -7.10
CA ASP A 130 34.44 9.77 -6.54
C ASP A 130 34.42 9.62 -5.01
N PRO A 131 35.57 9.34 -4.37
CA PRO A 131 35.65 9.13 -2.93
C PRO A 131 35.18 10.31 -2.08
N GLU A 132 35.21 11.53 -2.62
CA GLU A 132 34.79 12.75 -1.93
C GLU A 132 33.26 12.86 -1.90
N THR A 133 32.59 12.62 -3.03
CA THR A 133 31.12 12.50 -3.10
C THR A 133 30.60 11.42 -2.15
N ILE A 134 31.24 10.24 -2.13
CA ILE A 134 30.83 9.17 -1.19
C ILE A 134 30.98 9.66 0.25
N ARG A 135 32.10 10.31 0.59
CA ARG A 135 32.31 10.86 1.94
C ARG A 135 31.29 11.93 2.29
N THR A 136 30.98 12.87 1.39
CA THR A 136 29.98 13.91 1.63
C THR A 136 28.58 13.32 1.85
N PHE A 137 28.19 12.32 1.04
CA PHE A 137 26.90 11.66 1.17
C PHE A 137 26.82 10.64 2.30
N THR A 138 27.92 10.25 2.95
CA THR A 138 27.94 9.23 4.01
C THR A 138 28.56 9.70 5.32
N SER A 139 29.22 10.86 5.35
CA SER A 139 29.76 11.48 6.56
C SER A 139 28.62 11.69 7.53
N LEU A 140 28.90 11.34 8.77
CA LEU A 140 27.94 11.30 9.86
C LEU A 140 28.00 12.58 10.68
N GLU A 141 28.20 13.72 10.05
CA GLU A 141 27.99 14.98 10.73
C GLU A 141 26.48 15.22 10.69
N ILE A 142 25.79 14.71 11.72
CA ILE A 142 24.35 14.94 11.97
C ILE A 142 23.98 16.44 11.81
N PRO A 143 24.82 17.41 12.21
CA PRO A 143 24.57 18.82 11.92
C PRO A 143 24.44 19.14 10.42
N ASP A 144 25.32 18.59 9.58
CA ASP A 144 25.29 18.79 8.13
C ASP A 144 24.12 18.06 7.46
N LEU A 145 23.60 17.00 8.06
CA LEU A 145 22.47 16.26 7.51
C LEU A 145 21.12 16.89 7.86
N LEU A 146 21.10 17.64 8.97
CA LEU A 146 19.96 18.37 9.49
C LEU A 146 20.08 19.89 9.24
N HIS A 147 20.92 20.29 8.29
CA HIS A 147 20.96 21.69 7.86
C HIS A 147 19.64 22.06 7.19
N ILE A 148 19.25 23.32 7.38
CA ILE A 148 18.09 23.89 6.70
C ILE A 148 18.39 25.35 6.40
N GLU A 149 18.43 25.68 5.11
CA GLU A 149 18.43 27.06 4.66
C GLU A 149 17.00 27.57 4.49
N PRO A 150 16.75 28.90 4.48
CA PRO A 150 15.41 29.44 4.25
C PRO A 150 14.75 28.93 2.96
N LYS A 151 15.54 28.69 1.90
CA LYS A 151 15.05 28.13 0.63
C LYS A 151 14.55 26.68 0.79
N ASP A 152 15.16 25.92 1.70
CA ASP A 152 14.85 24.51 1.94
C ASP A 152 13.49 24.35 2.62
N VAL A 153 13.09 25.30 3.46
CA VAL A 153 11.73 25.38 4.01
C VAL A 153 10.71 25.51 2.87
N GLY A 154 10.99 26.37 1.88
CA GLY A 154 10.15 26.52 0.69
C GLY A 154 10.02 25.23 -0.10
N VAL A 155 11.13 24.50 -0.31
CA VAL A 155 11.12 23.19 -0.99
C VAL A 155 10.35 22.15 -0.18
N MET A 156 10.56 22.09 1.13
CA MET A 156 9.87 21.16 2.04
C MET A 156 8.36 21.34 1.98
N LEU A 157 7.89 22.58 2.15
CA LEU A 157 6.46 22.91 2.07
C LEU A 157 5.92 22.64 0.67
N GLY A 158 6.63 23.07 -0.37
CA GLY A 158 6.24 22.87 -1.77
C GLY A 158 6.06 21.40 -2.12
N VAL A 159 7.04 20.55 -1.78
CA VAL A 159 6.97 19.10 -2.04
C VAL A 159 5.90 18.43 -1.19
N GLY A 160 5.78 18.77 0.10
CA GLY A 160 4.74 18.21 0.96
C GLY A 160 3.32 18.54 0.48
N LEU A 161 3.09 19.79 0.05
CA LEU A 161 1.82 20.21 -0.54
C LEU A 161 1.58 19.58 -1.91
N ALA A 162 2.60 19.48 -2.78
CA ALA A 162 2.48 18.86 -4.08
C ALA A 162 2.12 17.36 -4.00
N VAL A 163 2.78 16.60 -3.11
CA VAL A 163 2.46 15.18 -2.90
C VAL A 163 1.04 15.03 -2.32
N THR A 164 0.64 15.91 -1.41
CA THR A 164 -0.73 15.93 -0.88
C THR A 164 -1.76 16.21 -1.98
N ALA A 165 -1.53 17.22 -2.82
CA ALA A 165 -2.41 17.55 -3.93
C ALA A 165 -2.50 16.41 -4.95
N LEU A 166 -1.36 15.80 -5.31
CA LEU A 166 -1.30 14.61 -6.16
C LEU A 166 -2.10 13.46 -5.55
N ARG A 167 -2.02 13.26 -4.23
CA ARG A 167 -2.83 12.25 -3.54
C ARG A 167 -4.32 12.54 -3.70
N GLN A 168 -4.75 13.77 -3.44
CA GLN A 168 -6.16 14.16 -3.59
C GLN A 168 -6.66 13.99 -5.02
N LEU A 169 -5.84 14.30 -6.02
CA LEU A 169 -6.16 14.04 -7.42
C LEU A 169 -6.30 12.54 -7.68
N THR A 170 -5.34 11.73 -7.20
CA THR A 170 -5.34 10.27 -7.38
C THR A 170 -6.57 9.62 -6.76
N LEU A 171 -6.98 10.06 -5.57
CA LEU A 171 -8.21 9.59 -4.90
C LEU A 171 -9.49 9.87 -5.69
N LYS A 172 -9.51 10.91 -6.52
CA LYS A 172 -10.68 11.28 -7.33
C LYS A 172 -10.76 10.51 -8.65
N ILE A 173 -9.61 10.12 -9.20
CA ILE A 173 -9.54 9.57 -10.57
C ILE A 173 -9.21 8.07 -10.61
N TRP A 174 -8.73 7.49 -9.51
CA TRP A 174 -8.29 6.10 -9.46
C TRP A 174 -9.00 5.34 -8.34
N GLU A 175 -10.05 4.60 -8.71
CA GLU A 175 -10.91 3.86 -7.78
C GLU A 175 -10.14 2.84 -6.92
N ASP A 176 -9.22 2.05 -7.49
CA ASP A 176 -8.42 1.09 -6.72
C ASP A 176 -7.56 1.76 -5.65
N TYR A 177 -7.03 2.95 -5.94
CA TYR A 177 -6.23 3.71 -4.98
C TYR A 177 -7.11 4.30 -3.88
N GLN A 178 -8.29 4.81 -4.24
CA GLN A 178 -9.29 5.28 -3.30
C GLN A 178 -9.73 4.14 -2.37
N TRP A 179 -10.07 2.99 -2.92
CA TRP A 179 -10.50 1.81 -2.17
C TRP A 179 -9.44 1.37 -1.16
N ALA A 180 -8.20 1.18 -1.60
CA ALA A 180 -7.11 0.77 -0.72
C ALA A 180 -6.84 1.82 0.38
N THR A 181 -6.90 3.10 0.00
CA THR A 181 -6.76 4.22 0.95
C THR A 181 -7.85 4.19 2.01
N ASP A 182 -9.12 4.12 1.62
CA ASP A 182 -10.25 4.17 2.56
C ASP A 182 -10.16 3.00 3.54
N ARG A 183 -9.85 1.81 3.02
CA ARG A 183 -9.72 0.60 3.81
C ARG A 183 -8.61 0.70 4.86
N SER A 184 -7.41 1.14 4.47
CA SER A 184 -6.29 1.27 5.41
C SER A 184 -6.48 2.43 6.38
N ASN A 185 -7.00 3.57 5.90
CA ASN A 185 -7.18 4.76 6.71
C ASN A 185 -8.30 4.60 7.74
N GLU A 186 -9.38 3.88 7.41
CA GLU A 186 -10.43 3.58 8.38
C GLU A 186 -9.89 2.76 9.56
N GLN A 187 -9.02 1.77 9.29
CA GLN A 187 -8.40 0.96 10.34
C GLN A 187 -7.43 1.77 11.22
N VAL A 188 -6.60 2.62 10.61
CA VAL A 188 -5.49 3.31 11.31
C VAL A 188 -5.89 4.65 11.90
N LEU A 189 -6.68 5.47 11.18
CA LEU A 189 -6.94 6.86 11.56
C LEU A 189 -8.15 7.01 12.48
N ARG A 190 -9.18 6.17 12.34
CA ARG A 190 -10.43 6.29 13.12
C ARG A 190 -10.24 6.28 14.64
N PRO A 191 -9.34 5.49 15.25
CA PRO A 191 -9.15 5.50 16.71
C PRO A 191 -8.24 6.62 17.22
N LEU A 192 -7.76 7.53 16.35
CA LEU A 192 -6.72 8.51 16.67
C LEU A 192 -7.29 9.92 16.85
N SER A 193 -6.75 10.65 17.83
CA SER A 193 -6.97 12.10 17.99
C SER A 193 -6.04 12.91 17.08
N MET A 194 -6.29 14.22 16.93
CA MET A 194 -5.44 15.11 16.11
C MET A 194 -3.96 15.10 16.51
N LEU A 195 -3.66 15.06 17.81
CA LEU A 195 -2.27 14.97 18.28
C LEU A 195 -1.66 13.61 17.94
N ASP A 196 -2.47 12.56 17.95
CA ASP A 196 -2.00 11.23 17.56
C ASP A 196 -1.64 11.18 16.08
N LEU A 197 -2.44 11.84 15.22
CA LEU A 197 -2.15 11.99 13.79
C LEU A 197 -0.79 12.62 13.54
N ALA A 198 -0.42 13.64 14.33
CA ALA A 198 0.89 14.28 14.21
C ALA A 198 2.02 13.27 14.46
N TRP A 199 1.90 12.44 15.51
CA TRP A 199 2.91 11.43 15.82
C TRP A 199 2.98 10.31 14.78
N VAL A 200 1.84 9.78 14.34
CA VAL A 200 1.82 8.71 13.33
C VAL A 200 2.17 9.20 11.93
N ALA A 201 2.14 10.52 11.68
CA ALA A 201 2.67 11.11 10.45
C ALA A 201 4.19 11.35 10.54
N LEU A 202 4.66 11.85 11.68
CA LEU A 202 6.06 12.25 11.90
C LEU A 202 7.01 11.05 12.02
N LEU A 203 6.66 10.04 12.80
CA LEU A 203 7.54 8.88 13.07
C LEU A 203 7.93 8.11 11.80
N PRO A 204 6.99 7.68 10.93
CA PRO A 204 7.35 7.07 9.65
C PRO A 204 8.04 8.07 8.73
N GLY A 205 7.57 9.33 8.68
CA GLY A 205 8.17 10.38 7.85
C GLY A 205 9.65 10.65 8.17
N ILE A 206 10.07 10.52 9.43
CA ILE A 206 11.49 10.63 9.80
C ILE A 206 12.23 9.32 9.51
N SER A 207 11.70 8.20 10.01
CA SER A 207 12.42 6.93 10.00
C SER A 207 12.61 6.37 8.59
N GLU A 208 11.60 6.45 7.74
CA GLU A 208 11.68 5.99 6.35
C GLU A 208 12.68 6.85 5.56
N GLU A 209 12.68 8.17 5.74
CA GLU A 209 13.64 9.04 5.05
C GLU A 209 15.09 8.82 5.50
N LEU A 210 15.32 8.50 6.78
CA LEU A 210 16.63 8.03 7.26
C LEU A 210 17.10 6.78 6.52
N LEU A 211 16.20 5.83 6.25
CA LEU A 211 16.54 4.60 5.54
C LEU A 211 16.72 4.85 4.04
N PHE A 212 15.72 5.41 3.36
CA PHE A 212 15.72 5.50 1.90
C PHE A 212 16.67 6.58 1.40
N ARG A 213 16.66 7.78 1.99
CA ARG A 213 17.47 8.92 1.52
C ARG A 213 18.77 8.99 2.28
N GLY A 214 18.71 8.77 3.59
CA GLY A 214 19.88 8.81 4.46
C GLY A 214 20.83 7.63 4.26
N ALA A 215 20.35 6.45 3.86
CA ALA A 215 21.18 5.25 3.76
C ALA A 215 21.19 4.62 2.36
N LEU A 216 20.02 4.32 1.79
CA LEU A 216 19.92 3.54 0.57
C LEU A 216 20.49 4.29 -0.64
N ILE A 217 20.12 5.56 -0.85
CA ILE A 217 20.68 6.39 -1.93
C ILE A 217 22.21 6.44 -1.83
N PRO A 218 22.82 6.90 -0.72
CA PRO A 218 24.26 6.90 -0.57
C PRO A 218 24.93 5.53 -0.69
N ALA A 219 24.25 4.43 -0.34
CA ALA A 219 24.85 3.10 -0.36
C ALA A 219 24.86 2.44 -1.75
N VAL A 220 23.92 2.79 -2.63
CA VAL A 220 23.84 2.21 -3.98
C VAL A 220 24.44 3.14 -5.03
N PHE A 221 23.93 4.38 -5.12
CA PHE A 221 24.36 5.42 -6.05
C PHE A 221 23.97 6.78 -5.46
N PRO A 222 24.93 7.67 -5.15
CA PRO A 222 24.65 9.00 -4.60
C PRO A 222 24.15 9.99 -5.66
N ASP A 223 23.18 9.58 -6.48
CA ASP A 223 22.60 10.37 -7.57
C ASP A 223 21.17 9.90 -7.90
N TRP A 224 20.64 10.35 -9.05
CA TRP A 224 19.29 10.03 -9.52
C TRP A 224 19.01 8.53 -9.62
N ARG A 225 20.02 7.69 -9.87
CA ARG A 225 19.86 6.23 -9.97
C ARG A 225 19.51 5.65 -8.62
N GLY A 226 20.17 6.12 -7.55
CA GLY A 226 19.85 5.74 -6.19
C GLY A 226 18.45 6.20 -5.79
N ALA A 227 18.09 7.44 -6.17
CA ALA A 227 16.74 7.96 -5.95
C ALA A 227 15.66 7.12 -6.65
N LEU A 228 15.91 6.67 -7.89
CA LEU A 228 15.01 5.79 -8.63
C LEU A 228 14.87 4.41 -7.96
N ILE A 229 15.99 3.79 -7.59
CA ILE A 229 15.98 2.50 -6.87
C ILE A 229 15.24 2.63 -5.53
N GLY A 230 15.49 3.72 -4.80
CA GLY A 230 14.81 4.03 -3.54
C GLY A 230 13.31 4.21 -3.74
N ALA A 231 12.88 4.97 -4.74
CA ALA A 231 11.47 5.18 -5.06
C ALA A 231 10.74 3.86 -5.42
N LEU A 232 11.35 3.01 -6.24
CA LEU A 232 10.78 1.70 -6.59
C LEU A 232 10.68 0.79 -5.37
N THR A 233 11.73 0.75 -4.53
CA THR A 233 11.75 -0.05 -3.31
C THR A 233 10.67 0.43 -2.33
N PHE A 234 10.54 1.75 -2.16
CA PHE A 234 9.50 2.38 -1.35
C PHE A 234 8.09 1.98 -1.83
N GLY A 235 7.86 2.01 -3.15
CA GLY A 235 6.62 1.56 -3.77
C GLY A 235 6.30 0.09 -3.50
N VAL A 236 7.27 -0.81 -3.71
CA VAL A 236 7.09 -2.25 -3.44
C VAL A 236 6.70 -2.50 -1.98
N LEU A 237 7.33 -1.80 -1.04
CA LEU A 237 7.02 -1.86 0.40
C LEU A 237 5.68 -1.19 0.77
N HIS A 238 4.98 -0.59 -0.19
CA HIS A 238 3.65 -0.02 0.00
C HIS A 238 2.53 -0.91 -0.58
N ASN A 239 2.84 -2.16 -0.94
CA ASN A 239 1.89 -3.17 -1.38
C ASN A 239 1.55 -4.19 -0.25
N SER A 240 1.19 -3.72 0.94
CA SER A 240 0.85 -4.58 2.09
C SER A 240 -0.18 -3.91 3.04
N GLY A 241 -0.68 -4.65 4.03
CA GLY A 241 -1.50 -4.06 5.10
C GLY A 241 -2.82 -3.44 4.63
N GLY A 242 -3.47 -4.05 3.63
CA GLY A 242 -4.69 -3.52 3.00
C GLY A 242 -4.44 -2.59 1.81
N ARG A 243 -3.18 -2.31 1.49
CA ARG A 243 -2.75 -1.60 0.29
C ARG A 243 -2.54 -2.55 -0.90
N ASN A 244 -2.56 -2.01 -2.10
CA ASN A 244 -2.51 -2.74 -3.38
C ASN A 244 -1.48 -2.12 -4.35
N LEU A 245 -1.44 -2.62 -5.59
CA LEU A 245 -0.53 -2.11 -6.63
C LEU A 245 -0.75 -0.62 -6.95
N ALA A 246 -1.98 -0.12 -6.84
CA ALA A 246 -2.26 1.30 -6.99
C ALA A 246 -1.57 2.13 -5.89
N SER A 247 -1.60 1.63 -4.65
CA SER A 247 -0.88 2.22 -3.52
C SER A 247 0.64 2.21 -3.73
N ALA A 248 1.18 1.10 -4.24
CA ALA A 248 2.59 0.97 -4.59
C ALA A 248 3.02 1.96 -5.69
N THR A 249 2.16 2.17 -6.68
CA THR A 249 2.41 3.10 -7.79
C THR A 249 2.45 4.55 -7.29
N PHE A 250 1.46 4.95 -6.50
CA PHE A 250 1.46 6.27 -5.86
C PHE A 250 2.68 6.47 -4.96
N ALA A 251 2.99 5.47 -4.12
CA ALA A 251 4.14 5.50 -3.23
C ALA A 251 5.47 5.62 -4.00
N THR A 252 5.59 4.98 -5.17
CA THR A 252 6.75 5.15 -6.05
C THR A 252 6.89 6.61 -6.50
N ALA A 253 5.79 7.25 -6.92
CA ALA A 253 5.80 8.64 -7.36
C ALA A 253 6.14 9.61 -6.21
N ALA A 254 5.53 9.44 -5.03
CA ALA A 254 5.86 10.19 -3.83
C ALA A 254 7.33 9.97 -3.43
N GLY A 255 7.79 8.73 -3.52
CA GLY A 255 9.16 8.35 -3.25
C GLY A 255 10.16 9.03 -4.19
N ALA A 256 9.83 9.15 -5.47
CA ALA A 256 10.63 9.90 -6.43
C ALA A 256 10.70 11.39 -6.06
N ALA A 257 9.58 12.00 -5.64
CA ALA A 257 9.53 13.41 -5.23
C ALA A 257 10.43 13.69 -4.01
N TYR A 258 10.36 12.85 -2.96
CA TYR A 258 11.24 12.99 -1.79
C TYR A 258 12.71 12.68 -2.11
N GLY A 259 12.97 11.73 -3.01
CA GLY A 259 14.33 11.47 -3.50
C GLY A 259 14.91 12.66 -4.27
N ALA A 260 14.11 13.29 -5.13
CA ALA A 260 14.51 14.48 -5.88
C ALA A 260 14.75 15.68 -4.95
N SER A 261 13.90 15.89 -3.95
CA SER A 261 14.10 16.99 -2.98
C SER A 261 15.37 16.79 -2.15
N PHE A 262 15.68 15.56 -1.75
CA PHE A 262 16.95 15.23 -1.11
C PHE A 262 18.15 15.54 -2.00
N LEU A 263 18.14 15.10 -3.27
CA LEU A 263 19.25 15.36 -4.17
C LEU A 263 19.42 16.85 -4.51
N ALA A 264 18.32 17.61 -4.56
CA ALA A 264 18.36 19.04 -4.84
C ALA A 264 18.86 19.88 -3.66
N THR A 265 18.55 19.48 -2.43
CA THR A 265 18.85 20.27 -1.22
C THR A 265 20.03 19.73 -0.43
N GLN A 266 20.39 18.46 -0.61
CA GLN A 266 21.36 17.73 0.21
C GLN A 266 20.99 17.68 1.70
N SER A 267 19.78 18.07 2.07
CA SER A 267 19.26 18.05 3.44
C SER A 267 18.27 16.91 3.61
N LEU A 268 18.40 16.12 4.68
CA LEU A 268 17.37 15.12 5.03
C LEU A 268 16.15 15.74 5.71
N LEU A 269 16.27 16.91 6.32
CA LEU A 269 15.11 17.56 6.92
C LEU A 269 14.05 17.89 5.89
N VAL A 270 14.46 18.25 4.66
CA VAL A 270 13.55 18.58 3.57
C VAL A 270 12.61 17.42 3.22
N PRO A 271 13.08 16.23 2.82
CA PRO A 271 12.19 15.09 2.57
C PRO A 271 11.48 14.61 3.85
N MET A 272 12.11 14.62 5.03
CA MET A 272 11.45 14.24 6.29
C MET A 272 10.24 15.11 6.60
N GLY A 273 10.42 16.43 6.51
CA GLY A 273 9.37 17.41 6.75
C GLY A 273 8.29 17.34 5.68
N ALA A 274 8.66 17.24 4.40
CA ALA A 274 7.71 17.10 3.29
C ALA A 274 6.86 15.83 3.41
N HIS A 275 7.48 14.71 3.77
CA HIS A 275 6.80 13.43 3.96
C HIS A 275 5.88 13.48 5.18
N SER A 276 6.38 13.93 6.33
CA SER A 276 5.58 14.08 7.55
C SER A 276 4.39 15.01 7.34
N LEU A 277 4.60 16.16 6.68
CA LEU A 277 3.55 17.11 6.33
C LEU A 277 2.51 16.47 5.41
N SER A 278 2.95 15.77 4.37
CA SER A 278 2.02 15.13 3.43
C SER A 278 1.17 14.05 4.10
N ASN A 279 1.77 13.23 4.98
CA ASN A 279 1.05 12.24 5.75
C ASN A 279 0.01 12.89 6.67
N PHE A 280 0.41 13.94 7.40
CA PHE A 280 -0.47 14.65 8.31
C PHE A 280 -1.66 15.29 7.59
N LEU A 281 -1.40 16.09 6.54
CA LEU A 281 -2.46 16.72 5.76
C LEU A 281 -3.36 15.69 5.09
N SER A 282 -2.81 14.61 4.56
CA SER A 282 -3.58 13.54 3.94
C SER A 282 -4.50 12.82 4.94
N ALA A 283 -4.04 12.62 6.19
CA ALA A 283 -4.86 12.04 7.25
C ALA A 283 -5.99 12.97 7.67
N VAL A 284 -5.69 14.26 7.87
CA VAL A 284 -6.70 15.28 8.23
C VAL A 284 -7.75 15.43 7.14
N LEU A 285 -7.33 15.61 5.88
CA LEU A 285 -8.24 15.74 4.74
C LEU A 285 -9.12 14.49 4.57
N TRP A 286 -8.57 13.29 4.80
CA TRP A 286 -9.34 12.06 4.70
C TRP A 286 -10.41 11.96 5.80
N LEU A 287 -10.08 12.29 7.05
CA LEU A 287 -11.05 12.32 8.16
C LEU A 287 -12.14 13.38 7.96
N GLN A 288 -11.80 14.54 7.40
CA GLN A 288 -12.76 15.58 7.04
C GLN A 288 -13.73 15.12 5.94
N ALA A 289 -13.23 14.36 4.96
CA ALA A 289 -14.06 13.79 3.90
C ALA A 289 -14.93 12.61 4.38
N HIS A 290 -14.59 11.99 5.52
CA HIS A 290 -15.26 10.81 6.08
C HIS A 290 -15.59 11.02 7.57
N PRO A 291 -16.49 11.96 7.91
CA PRO A 291 -16.81 12.29 9.30
C PRO A 291 -17.38 11.09 10.07
N GLU A 292 -18.12 10.23 9.38
CA GLU A 292 -18.68 9.00 9.93
C GLU A 292 -17.87 7.78 9.49
N PRO A 293 -17.83 6.70 10.29
CA PRO A 293 -17.32 5.39 9.88
C PRO A 293 -17.88 5.00 8.52
N THR A 294 -17.01 4.61 7.58
CA THR A 294 -17.51 4.08 6.31
C THR A 294 -18.27 2.78 6.59
N ILE A 295 -19.61 2.83 6.50
CA ILE A 295 -20.45 1.67 6.75
C ILE A 295 -20.26 0.69 5.61
N TYR A 296 -19.51 -0.37 5.88
CA TYR A 296 -19.38 -1.55 5.03
C TYR A 296 -20.72 -2.27 4.93
N LYS A 297 -21.57 -1.86 4.00
CA LYS A 297 -22.77 -2.64 3.65
C LYS A 297 -22.36 -3.75 2.70
N LYS A 298 -22.46 -4.99 3.17
CA LYS A 298 -22.62 -6.16 2.29
C LYS A 298 -23.81 -5.86 1.38
N PRO A 299 -23.67 -5.87 0.04
CA PRO A 299 -24.81 -5.64 -0.84
C PRO A 299 -25.86 -6.68 -0.51
N LYS A 300 -27.09 -6.21 -0.24
CA LYS A 300 -28.24 -7.10 -0.29
C LYS A 300 -28.25 -7.65 -1.71
N LYS A 301 -28.29 -8.98 -1.86
CA LYS A 301 -28.78 -9.57 -3.11
C LYS A 301 -30.09 -8.85 -3.43
N GLN A 302 -30.07 -7.99 -4.45
CA GLN A 302 -31.29 -7.68 -5.15
C GLN A 302 -31.69 -9.02 -5.75
N SER A 303 -32.69 -9.68 -5.15
CA SER A 303 -33.45 -10.67 -5.87
C SER A 303 -33.94 -9.95 -7.12
N ALA A 304 -33.40 -10.31 -8.27
CA ALA A 304 -33.92 -9.87 -9.53
C ALA A 304 -35.42 -10.21 -9.52
N ASN A 305 -36.26 -9.18 -9.57
CA ASN A 305 -37.63 -9.34 -10.01
C ASN A 305 -37.53 -9.84 -11.45
N THR A 306 -37.84 -11.11 -11.66
CA THR A 306 -38.35 -11.58 -12.93
C THR A 306 -39.81 -11.16 -12.99
N ASP A 307 -40.06 -9.97 -13.53
CA ASP A 307 -41.32 -9.70 -14.20
C ASP A 307 -41.22 -10.33 -15.58
N GLU A 308 -41.94 -11.44 -15.80
CA GLU A 308 -42.86 -11.61 -16.93
C GLU A 308 -43.55 -12.99 -16.93
N ALA A 309 -44.85 -12.92 -17.27
CA ALA A 309 -45.75 -13.91 -17.87
C ALA A 309 -46.74 -14.72 -16.99
N GLU A 310 -48.00 -14.24 -17.08
CA GLU A 310 -49.29 -14.96 -17.22
C GLU A 310 -49.79 -15.96 -16.16
N GLY A 311 -51.08 -15.80 -15.81
CA GLY A 311 -51.96 -16.92 -15.41
C GLY A 311 -52.87 -16.64 -14.21
N ASP A 312 -54.03 -16.06 -14.49
CA ASP A 312 -55.37 -16.33 -13.94
C ASP A 312 -55.51 -17.08 -12.60
N GLY A 313 -56.26 -16.48 -11.66
CA GLY A 313 -56.87 -17.25 -10.57
C GLY A 313 -57.23 -16.45 -9.32
N GLU A 314 -58.52 -16.18 -9.18
CA GLU A 314 -59.34 -16.11 -7.96
C GLU A 314 -58.72 -15.68 -6.61
N GLY A 315 -59.33 -14.64 -6.03
CA GLY A 315 -58.83 -13.98 -4.84
C GLY A 315 -59.04 -14.69 -3.52
N VAL A 316 -58.29 -14.22 -2.51
CA VAL A 316 -58.63 -14.31 -1.09
C VAL A 316 -58.09 -13.07 -0.39
N LYS A 317 -58.97 -12.37 0.35
CA LYS A 317 -58.63 -11.32 1.32
C LYS A 317 -57.69 -11.88 2.40
N ALA A 318 -56.59 -11.20 2.68
CA ALA A 318 -55.83 -11.44 3.92
C ALA A 318 -55.45 -10.12 4.61
N GLU A 319 -55.82 -10.10 5.88
CA GLU A 319 -55.78 -9.04 6.89
C GLU A 319 -54.35 -8.60 7.26
N LYS A 320 -54.16 -7.30 7.55
CA LYS A 320 -52.97 -6.77 8.24
C LYS A 320 -53.04 -7.10 9.74
N PRO A 321 -51.97 -7.63 10.38
CA PRO A 321 -51.82 -7.55 11.82
C PRO A 321 -51.08 -6.27 12.23
N LYS A 322 -51.59 -5.68 13.30
CA LYS A 322 -51.27 -4.38 13.90
C LYS A 322 -49.90 -4.37 14.59
N GLU A 323 -49.26 -3.19 14.57
CA GLU A 323 -48.18 -2.80 15.48
C GLU A 323 -48.58 -3.02 16.95
N VAL A 324 -47.71 -3.65 17.73
CA VAL A 324 -47.79 -3.63 19.20
C VAL A 324 -46.65 -2.77 19.72
N SER A 325 -47.03 -1.55 20.11
CA SER A 325 -46.23 -0.59 20.87
C SER A 325 -46.07 -1.06 22.32
N LEU A 326 -44.83 -1.27 22.77
CA LEU A 326 -44.50 -1.56 24.17
C LEU A 326 -43.79 -0.34 24.79
N LYS A 327 -44.58 0.65 25.19
CA LYS A 327 -44.15 1.70 26.14
C LYS A 327 -44.47 1.23 27.57
N LYS A 328 -43.45 0.86 28.35
CA LYS A 328 -43.58 0.68 29.81
C LYS A 328 -42.76 1.75 30.56
N LYS A 329 -43.47 2.85 30.83
CA LYS A 329 -43.55 3.63 32.08
C LYS A 329 -42.63 3.17 33.23
N ILE A 330 -41.62 3.98 33.57
CA ILE A 330 -41.11 4.11 34.94
C ILE A 330 -41.16 5.60 35.28
N LYS A 331 -41.94 5.93 36.31
CA LYS A 331 -42.20 7.28 36.80
C LYS A 331 -41.47 7.44 38.15
N SER A 332 -40.68 8.49 38.24
CA SER A 332 -40.37 9.33 39.40
C SER A 332 -40.23 8.71 40.81
N SER A 333 -39.07 8.95 41.42
CA SER A 333 -39.02 9.55 42.76
C SER A 333 -37.90 10.57 42.82
N GLN A 334 -38.29 11.85 42.94
CA GLN A 334 -37.42 12.94 43.35
C GLN A 334 -37.18 12.85 44.86
N SER A 335 -35.94 13.08 45.30
CA SER A 335 -35.67 13.73 46.58
C SER A 335 -34.46 14.65 46.41
N LYS A 336 -34.65 15.90 46.83
CA LYS A 336 -33.75 17.06 46.74
C LYS A 336 -32.52 16.96 47.65
N PRO A 337 -31.53 17.85 47.50
CA PRO A 337 -30.18 17.71 48.03
C PRO A 337 -30.02 18.25 49.45
N SER A 338 -29.05 17.71 50.20
CA SER A 338 -28.53 18.34 51.42
C SER A 338 -27.03 18.66 51.28
N SER A 339 -26.73 19.90 51.63
CA SER A 339 -25.45 20.54 51.88
C SER A 339 -24.43 19.72 52.69
N GLY A 340 -23.15 19.94 52.41
CA GLY A 340 -22.05 19.65 53.33
C GLY A 340 -20.68 19.88 52.68
N GLY A 341 -19.97 20.93 53.11
CA GLY A 341 -18.60 21.24 52.69
C GLY A 341 -17.52 20.45 53.44
N PHE A 342 -16.29 20.98 53.38
CA PHE A 342 -14.97 20.42 53.73
C PHE A 342 -14.31 19.67 52.56
N GLY A 343 -13.06 19.92 52.18
CA GLY A 343 -11.96 20.62 52.83
C GLY A 343 -10.65 20.00 52.30
N SER A 344 -9.67 20.86 52.04
CA SER A 344 -8.32 20.58 51.54
C SER A 344 -7.56 19.42 52.18
N SER A 345 -6.78 18.69 51.38
CA SER A 345 -5.38 18.29 51.63
C SER A 345 -4.72 17.89 50.32
#